data_AF-A0A7M7T2T5-F1
#
_entry.id   AF-A0A7M7T2T5-F1
#
_cell.length_a   1.000
_cell.length_b   1.000
_cell.length_c   1.000
_cell.angle_alpha   90.00
_cell.angle_beta   90.00
_cell.angle_gamma   90.00
#
_symmetry.space_group_name_H-M   'P 1'
#
loop_
_entity.id
_entity.type
_entity.pdbx_description
1 polymer ?
#
loop_
_entity_poly.entity_id
_entity_poly.type
_entity_poly.pdbx_seq_one_letter_code
_entity_poly.pdbx_strand_id
1 'polypeptide(L)'
;MDICPYGISEYTGESVKFVPKYLTRDHPEYDARTPKEARDKMNLYCAHPACYSHPCLNGATCVEELDGYSCSCLGGYIGIHCEQLVCPVGWVYGHTKCFLIVNSLPDAAWTTARDYCNGLDAVTMGNGEMVEPSLLFIENVEEYDLLKPHLNELRSWINCKYVNTWKCYTDRAGTKSDYRNWAPNLPRTSNKYKCAMLWTDNGSMHNRVCTHQDAYQPSTVCQVNL
;
A
#
# COMPACT_ATOMS: atom_id res chain seq x y z
N MET A 1 21.76 12.68 -37.29
CA MET A 1 22.32 13.88 -36.65
C MET A 1 21.63 14.03 -35.32
N ASP A 2 22.39 14.18 -34.23
CA ASP A 2 21.82 14.49 -32.93
C ASP A 2 21.12 15.85 -33.00
N ILE A 3 19.80 15.87 -32.77
CA ILE A 3 18.94 17.05 -32.95
C ILE A 3 19.10 18.03 -31.77
N CYS A 4 19.50 17.52 -30.60
CA CYS A 4 19.56 18.30 -29.37
C CYS A 4 21.00 18.47 -28.84
N PRO A 5 21.32 19.65 -28.27
CA PRO A 5 22.64 19.92 -27.72
C PRO A 5 22.83 19.26 -26.35
N TYR A 6 24.06 19.33 -25.85
CA TYR A 6 24.34 19.07 -24.44
C TYR A 6 24.14 20.35 -23.64
N GLY A 7 23.61 20.23 -22.44
CA GLY A 7 23.55 21.29 -21.43
C GLY A 7 24.32 20.90 -20.17
N ILE A 8 24.50 21.84 -19.26
CA ILE A 8 25.07 21.57 -17.92
C ILE A 8 23.93 21.57 -16.92
N SER A 9 23.85 20.52 -16.08
CA SER A 9 22.90 20.48 -14.98
C SER A 9 23.24 21.54 -13.93
N GLU A 10 22.28 22.38 -13.57
CA GLU A 10 22.45 23.34 -12.49
C GLU A 10 22.54 22.67 -11.10
N TYR A 11 22.09 21.41 -10.98
CA TYR A 11 22.08 20.68 -9.72
C TYR A 11 23.36 19.88 -9.49
N THR A 12 23.88 19.21 -10.53
CA THR A 12 25.07 18.34 -10.40
C THR A 12 26.32 18.93 -11.04
N GLY A 13 26.18 19.96 -11.89
CA GLY A 13 27.28 20.51 -12.68
C GLY A 13 27.76 19.60 -13.81
N GLU A 14 27.07 18.49 -14.07
CA GLU A 14 27.45 17.52 -15.09
C GLU A 14 26.88 17.86 -16.47
N SER A 15 27.57 17.42 -17.52
CA SER A 15 27.07 17.52 -18.90
C SER A 15 25.94 16.51 -19.13
N VAL A 16 24.76 17.01 -19.51
CA VAL A 16 23.56 16.21 -19.78
C VAL A 16 23.19 16.36 -21.25
N LYS A 17 22.99 15.25 -21.94
CA LYS A 17 22.49 15.25 -23.32
C LYS A 17 20.98 15.53 -23.31
N PHE A 18 20.54 16.62 -23.94
CA PHE A 18 19.11 16.86 -24.10
C PHE A 18 18.50 15.92 -25.15
N VAL A 19 17.21 15.68 -25.01
CA VAL A 19 16.42 14.83 -25.90
C VAL A 19 15.24 15.59 -26.48
N PRO A 20 14.83 15.26 -27.72
CA PRO A 20 13.65 15.85 -28.33
C PRO A 20 12.37 15.39 -27.61
N LYS A 21 11.50 16.33 -27.27
CA LYS A 21 10.20 16.12 -26.59
C LYS A 21 9.08 16.82 -27.32
N TYR A 22 7.87 16.25 -27.29
CA TYR A 22 6.70 16.88 -27.88
C TYR A 22 6.31 18.15 -27.14
N LEU A 23 5.98 19.20 -27.89
CA LEU A 23 5.45 20.44 -27.35
C LEU A 23 3.98 20.24 -26.96
N THR A 24 3.72 20.03 -25.66
CA THR A 24 2.38 19.82 -25.10
C THR A 24 1.70 21.16 -24.79
N ARG A 25 0.39 21.15 -24.54
CA ARG A 25 -0.42 22.35 -24.22
C ARG A 25 0.10 23.15 -23.03
N ASP A 26 0.76 22.46 -22.11
CA ASP A 26 1.22 23.01 -20.83
C ASP A 26 2.62 23.62 -20.95
N HIS A 27 3.28 23.47 -22.11
CA HIS A 27 4.59 24.06 -22.36
C HIS A 27 4.47 25.57 -22.65
N PRO A 28 5.34 26.43 -22.09
CA PRO A 28 5.27 27.89 -22.29
C PRO A 28 5.36 28.34 -23.75
N GLU A 29 6.03 27.55 -24.59
CA GLU A 29 6.15 27.83 -26.03
C GLU A 29 4.96 27.32 -26.86
N TYR A 30 3.97 26.69 -26.23
CA TYR A 30 2.79 26.18 -26.93
C TYR A 30 1.85 27.31 -27.36
N ASP A 31 1.73 27.53 -28.67
CA ASP A 31 0.73 28.41 -29.25
C ASP A 31 -0.45 27.61 -29.82
N ALA A 32 -1.61 27.73 -29.17
CA ALA A 32 -2.87 27.11 -29.60
C ALA A 32 -3.36 27.58 -30.98
N ARG A 33 -2.87 28.73 -31.47
CA ARG A 33 -3.20 29.30 -32.79
C ARG A 33 -2.41 28.64 -33.93
N THR A 34 -1.36 27.90 -33.63
CA THR A 34 -0.58 27.16 -34.63
C THR A 34 -1.44 26.02 -35.22
N PRO A 35 -1.59 25.94 -36.56
CA PRO A 35 -2.39 24.89 -37.20
C PRO A 35 -1.95 23.50 -36.80
N LYS A 36 -2.90 22.60 -36.49
CA LYS A 36 -2.62 21.24 -36.01
C LYS A 36 -1.64 20.47 -36.92
N GLU A 37 -1.79 20.61 -38.22
CA GLU A 37 -0.90 19.97 -39.22
C GLU A 37 0.53 20.52 -39.22
N ALA A 38 0.74 21.77 -38.78
CA ALA A 38 2.07 22.35 -38.58
C ALA A 38 2.66 21.91 -37.22
N ARG A 39 1.82 21.77 -36.19
CA ARG A 39 2.23 21.22 -34.89
C ARG A 39 2.67 19.76 -34.98
N ASP A 40 1.91 18.96 -35.73
CA ASP A 40 2.17 17.52 -35.92
C ASP A 40 3.41 17.28 -36.81
N LYS A 41 3.91 18.31 -37.52
CA LYS A 41 5.07 18.22 -38.42
C LYS A 41 6.41 18.65 -37.81
N MET A 42 6.46 19.50 -36.78
CA MET A 42 7.71 19.87 -36.10
C MET A 42 7.53 20.56 -34.74
N ASN A 43 6.81 19.95 -33.80
CA ASN A 43 6.75 20.46 -32.43
C ASN A 43 7.61 19.62 -31.49
N LEU A 44 8.91 19.56 -31.79
CA LEU A 44 9.89 19.00 -30.87
C LEU A 44 10.73 20.13 -30.29
N TYR A 45 10.90 20.16 -28.98
CA TYR A 45 11.88 21.00 -28.29
C TYR A 45 12.88 20.13 -27.55
N CYS A 46 14.03 20.69 -27.19
CA CYS A 46 15.05 19.97 -26.45
C CYS A 46 14.85 20.19 -24.95
N ALA A 47 14.77 19.09 -24.19
CA ALA A 47 14.59 19.11 -22.75
C ALA A 47 15.57 18.16 -22.06
N HIS A 48 15.69 18.28 -20.73
CA HIS A 48 16.29 17.24 -19.91
C HIS A 48 15.55 15.91 -20.14
N PRO A 49 16.28 14.78 -20.23
CA PRO A 49 15.64 13.47 -20.23
C PRO A 49 14.77 13.34 -18.98
N ALA A 50 13.57 12.80 -19.13
CA ALA A 50 12.66 12.58 -18.02
C ALA A 50 13.25 11.60 -16.97
N CYS A 51 14.12 10.68 -17.40
CA CYS A 51 14.88 9.81 -16.50
C CYS A 51 15.98 10.53 -15.71
N TYR A 52 16.34 11.77 -16.06
CA TYR A 52 17.39 12.52 -15.37
C TYR A 52 17.07 12.78 -13.89
N SER A 53 15.80 12.94 -13.55
CA SER A 53 15.37 13.13 -12.16
C SER A 53 15.32 11.83 -11.33
N HIS A 54 15.78 10.70 -11.88
CA HIS A 54 15.76 9.38 -11.26
C HIS A 54 14.38 9.03 -10.66
N PRO A 55 13.30 9.07 -11.47
CA PRO A 55 11.96 8.92 -10.93
C PRO A 55 11.61 7.50 -10.47
N CYS A 56 12.30 6.47 -10.99
CA CYS A 56 12.02 5.08 -10.67
C CYS A 56 12.73 4.66 -9.37
N LEU A 57 11.98 4.05 -8.45
CA LEU A 57 12.43 3.60 -7.14
C LEU A 57 12.85 2.13 -7.15
N ASN A 58 13.39 1.68 -6.02
CA ASN A 58 13.69 0.27 -5.75
C ASN A 58 14.58 -0.41 -6.81
N GLY A 59 15.52 0.33 -7.38
CA GLY A 59 16.46 -0.17 -8.38
C GLY A 59 15.84 -0.44 -9.75
N ALA A 60 14.62 0.03 -10.00
CA ALA A 60 13.96 -0.09 -11.29
C ALA A 60 14.72 0.68 -12.39
N THR A 61 14.61 0.19 -13.62
CA THR A 61 15.23 0.84 -14.78
C THR A 61 14.29 1.90 -15.34
N CYS A 62 14.75 3.15 -15.40
CA CYS A 62 14.02 4.20 -16.07
C CYS A 62 14.21 4.11 -17.58
N VAL A 63 13.10 4.13 -18.31
CA VAL A 63 13.06 4.11 -19.76
C VAL A 63 12.57 5.45 -20.25
N GLU A 64 13.40 6.13 -21.02
CA GLU A 64 13.10 7.43 -21.59
C GLU A 64 12.07 7.28 -22.72
N GLU A 65 10.96 8.02 -22.63
CA GLU A 65 9.90 8.02 -23.65
C GLU A 65 9.85 9.39 -24.34
N LEU A 66 9.19 9.48 -25.50
CA LEU A 66 9.01 10.76 -26.20
C LEU A 66 8.18 11.78 -25.40
N ASP A 67 7.25 11.28 -24.58
CA ASP A 67 6.34 12.07 -23.75
C ASP A 67 6.43 11.62 -22.28
N GLY A 68 7.59 11.87 -21.68
CA GLY A 68 7.89 11.49 -20.29
C GLY A 68 8.83 10.30 -20.17
N TYR A 69 8.49 9.35 -19.29
CA TYR A 69 9.26 8.15 -18.99
C TYR A 69 8.33 7.00 -18.58
N SER A 70 8.87 5.79 -18.60
CA SER A 70 8.28 4.62 -17.96
C SER A 70 9.29 3.95 -17.04
N CYS A 71 8.81 3.26 -16.00
CA CYS A 71 9.66 2.50 -15.08
C CYS A 71 9.51 1.00 -15.33
N SER A 72 10.60 0.33 -15.69
CA SER A 72 10.67 -1.13 -15.72
C SER A 72 11.02 -1.64 -14.33
N CYS A 73 10.00 -2.04 -13.58
CA CYS A 73 10.15 -2.52 -12.21
C CYS A 73 10.95 -3.83 -12.15
N LEU A 74 11.79 -3.95 -11.12
CA LEU A 74 12.37 -5.24 -10.76
C LEU A 74 11.28 -6.16 -10.22
N GLY A 75 11.53 -7.47 -10.32
CA GLY A 75 10.64 -8.48 -9.77
C GLY A 75 10.33 -8.17 -8.30
N GLY A 76 9.04 -8.17 -7.96
CA GLY A 76 8.58 -7.88 -6.61
C GLY A 76 8.17 -6.45 -6.33
N TYR A 77 8.29 -5.55 -7.30
CA TYR A 77 7.80 -4.17 -7.21
C TYR A 77 6.81 -3.83 -8.33
N ILE A 78 5.86 -2.96 -8.03
CA ILE A 78 4.83 -2.41 -8.93
C ILE A 78 4.59 -0.93 -8.60
N GLY A 79 3.72 -0.27 -9.36
CA GLY A 79 3.46 1.16 -9.24
C GLY A 79 4.09 1.95 -10.39
N ILE A 80 3.72 3.23 -10.51
CA ILE A 80 4.20 4.08 -11.62
C ILE A 80 5.71 4.33 -11.49
N HIS A 81 6.20 4.37 -10.26
CA HIS A 81 7.61 4.55 -9.92
C HIS A 81 8.21 3.30 -9.30
N CYS A 82 7.55 2.14 -9.37
CA CYS A 82 7.96 0.89 -8.72
C CYS A 82 8.07 1.02 -7.19
N GLU A 83 7.23 1.87 -6.61
CA GLU A 83 7.20 2.21 -5.18
C GLU A 83 6.48 1.18 -4.31
N GLN A 84 5.65 0.33 -4.90
CA GLN A 84 4.81 -0.63 -4.20
C GLN A 84 5.43 -2.03 -4.25
N LEU A 85 5.42 -2.75 -3.13
CA LEU A 85 5.81 -4.16 -3.08
C LEU A 85 4.68 -5.08 -3.54
N VAL A 86 5.04 -6.17 -4.20
CA VAL A 86 4.11 -7.25 -4.58
C VAL A 86 3.87 -8.16 -3.38
N CYS A 87 2.59 -8.41 -3.08
CA CYS A 87 2.16 -9.38 -2.09
C CYS A 87 2.37 -10.83 -2.56
N PRO A 88 2.59 -11.78 -1.64
CA PRO A 88 2.65 -13.20 -1.99
C PRO A 88 1.37 -13.70 -2.66
N VAL A 89 1.45 -14.80 -3.42
CA VAL A 89 0.28 -15.38 -4.10
C VAL A 89 -0.83 -15.73 -3.09
N GLY A 90 -2.05 -15.29 -3.38
CA GLY A 90 -3.22 -15.49 -2.50
C GLY A 90 -3.40 -14.40 -1.44
N TRP A 91 -2.48 -13.44 -1.34
CA TRP A 91 -2.61 -12.27 -0.47
C TRP A 91 -3.09 -11.06 -1.27
N VAL A 92 -3.89 -10.22 -0.63
CA VAL A 92 -4.46 -8.99 -1.19
C VAL A 92 -3.61 -7.81 -0.74
N TYR A 93 -3.27 -6.92 -1.68
CA TYR A 93 -2.56 -5.69 -1.36
C TYR A 93 -3.42 -4.73 -0.55
N GLY A 94 -2.83 -4.17 0.50
CA GLY A 94 -3.48 -3.36 1.52
C GLY A 94 -2.71 -2.09 1.84
N HIS A 95 -2.20 -1.40 0.82
CA HIS A 95 -1.37 -0.21 0.94
C HIS A 95 0.00 -0.50 1.57
N THR A 96 0.11 -0.45 2.89
CA THR A 96 1.35 -0.71 3.66
C THR A 96 1.44 -2.16 4.15
N LYS A 97 0.47 -3.00 3.79
CA LYS A 97 0.34 -4.38 4.26
C LYS A 97 -0.14 -5.29 3.14
N CYS A 98 0.03 -6.59 3.34
CA CYS A 98 -0.69 -7.62 2.60
C CYS A 98 -1.65 -8.35 3.52
N PHE A 99 -2.84 -8.67 3.01
CA PHE A 99 -3.90 -9.32 3.78
C PHE A 99 -4.21 -10.72 3.23
N LEU A 100 -4.38 -11.68 4.13
CA LEU A 100 -4.89 -13.01 3.82
C LEU A 100 -6.24 -13.18 4.50
N ILE A 101 -7.28 -13.41 3.70
CA ILE A 101 -8.64 -13.58 4.20
C ILE A 101 -8.90 -15.08 4.35
N VAL A 102 -9.11 -15.51 5.59
CA VAL A 102 -9.20 -16.92 5.95
C VAL A 102 -10.67 -17.32 6.01
N ASN A 103 -11.16 -17.93 4.92
CA ASN A 103 -12.54 -18.41 4.83
C ASN A 103 -12.75 -19.81 5.46
N SER A 104 -11.67 -20.55 5.70
CA SER A 104 -11.70 -21.90 6.29
C SER A 104 -11.86 -21.91 7.80
N LEU A 105 -11.85 -20.74 8.44
CA LEU A 105 -11.96 -20.59 9.90
C LEU A 105 -13.12 -19.65 10.27
N PRO A 106 -14.37 -19.98 9.89
CA PRO A 106 -15.52 -19.21 10.32
C PRO A 106 -15.68 -19.32 11.85
N ASP A 107 -16.16 -18.27 12.48
CA ASP A 107 -16.59 -18.25 13.90
C ASP A 107 -15.50 -18.51 14.94
N ALA A 108 -14.22 -18.32 14.57
CA ALA A 108 -13.13 -18.43 15.53
C ALA A 108 -13.22 -17.40 16.67
N ALA A 109 -12.90 -17.86 17.88
CA ALA A 109 -12.58 -16.98 18.99
C ALA A 109 -11.30 -16.18 18.69
N TRP A 110 -11.12 -15.04 19.35
CA TRP A 110 -9.98 -14.15 19.09
C TRP A 110 -8.62 -14.84 19.22
N THR A 111 -8.45 -15.71 20.22
CA THR A 111 -7.19 -16.45 20.42
C THR A 111 -6.94 -17.42 19.28
N THR A 112 -7.97 -18.16 18.84
CA THR A 112 -7.87 -19.10 17.73
C THR A 112 -7.51 -18.38 16.43
N ALA A 113 -8.14 -17.24 16.15
CA ALA A 113 -7.80 -16.43 14.97
C ALA A 113 -6.35 -15.92 15.02
N ARG A 114 -5.90 -15.46 16.19
CA ARG A 114 -4.51 -15.00 16.38
C ARG A 114 -3.50 -16.12 16.24
N ASP A 115 -3.74 -17.25 16.88
CA ASP A 115 -2.83 -18.39 16.88
C ASP A 115 -2.77 -19.02 15.49
N TYR A 116 -3.89 -19.02 14.74
CA TYR A 116 -3.91 -19.41 13.34
C TYR A 116 -2.97 -18.54 12.50
N CYS A 117 -3.13 -17.21 12.53
CA CYS A 117 -2.28 -16.32 11.74
C CYS A 117 -0.81 -16.42 12.16
N ASN A 118 -0.52 -16.46 13.46
CA ASN A 118 0.84 -16.59 13.97
C ASN A 118 1.48 -17.96 13.69
N GLY A 119 0.68 -18.98 13.39
CA GLY A 119 1.12 -20.32 13.06
C GLY A 119 1.33 -20.58 11.57
N LEU A 120 1.04 -19.60 10.71
CA LEU A 120 1.35 -19.67 9.28
C LEU A 120 2.86 -19.61 9.07
N ASP A 121 3.33 -20.30 8.03
CA ASP A 121 4.71 -20.20 7.58
C ASP A 121 5.04 -18.76 7.17
N ALA A 122 6.30 -18.36 7.35
CA ALA A 122 6.79 -17.08 6.86
C ALA A 122 6.61 -16.98 5.34
N VAL A 123 6.21 -15.81 4.86
CA VAL A 123 5.98 -15.57 3.44
C VAL A 123 7.11 -14.75 2.85
N THR A 124 7.52 -15.09 1.63
CA THR A 124 8.52 -14.31 0.90
C THR A 124 7.83 -13.18 0.14
N MET A 125 8.20 -11.96 0.50
CA MET A 125 7.74 -10.73 -0.15
C MET A 125 8.43 -10.56 -1.51
N GLY A 126 7.91 -9.65 -2.34
CA GLY A 126 8.47 -9.38 -3.67
C GLY A 126 9.97 -9.04 -3.65
N ASN A 127 10.45 -8.35 -2.61
CA ASN A 127 11.86 -8.02 -2.41
C ASN A 127 12.75 -9.21 -1.95
N GLY A 128 12.18 -10.39 -1.73
CA GLY A 128 12.87 -11.57 -1.20
C GLY A 128 12.94 -11.66 0.32
N GLU A 129 12.43 -10.67 1.06
CA GLU A 129 12.36 -10.70 2.52
C GLU A 129 11.33 -11.71 3.01
N MET A 130 11.64 -12.45 4.07
CA MET A 130 10.70 -13.35 4.73
C MET A 130 10.06 -12.65 5.92
N VAL A 131 8.74 -12.56 5.91
CA VAL A 131 7.96 -11.90 6.95
C VAL A 131 6.98 -12.87 7.59
N GLU A 132 6.84 -12.79 8.91
CA GLU A 132 5.95 -13.67 9.66
C GLU A 132 4.55 -13.07 9.77
N PRO A 133 3.49 -13.82 9.39
CA PRO A 133 2.12 -13.36 9.51
C PRO A 133 1.67 -13.15 10.96
N SER A 134 0.72 -12.23 11.12
CA SER A 134 0.02 -12.00 12.38
C SER A 134 -1.45 -11.68 12.15
N LEU A 135 -2.25 -11.64 13.22
CA LEU A 135 -3.63 -11.19 13.12
C LEU A 135 -3.70 -9.72 12.65
N LEU A 136 -4.71 -9.39 11.85
CA LEU A 136 -4.94 -8.05 11.32
C LEU A 136 -4.84 -6.95 12.38
N PHE A 137 -4.22 -5.82 12.03
CA PHE A 137 -4.32 -4.57 12.74
C PHE A 137 -4.21 -3.41 11.76
N ILE A 138 -5.16 -2.48 11.82
CA ILE A 138 -5.25 -1.34 10.89
C ILE A 138 -4.82 -0.07 11.59
N GLU A 139 -3.98 0.71 10.91
CA GLU A 139 -3.44 2.00 11.40
C GLU A 139 -3.81 3.18 10.50
N ASN A 140 -4.35 2.91 9.32
CA ASN A 140 -4.72 3.90 8.33
C ASN A 140 -6.11 3.59 7.75
N VAL A 141 -6.93 4.61 7.53
CA VAL A 141 -8.25 4.48 6.91
C VAL A 141 -8.13 3.93 5.47
N GLU A 142 -7.03 4.20 4.77
CA GLU A 142 -6.79 3.66 3.42
C GLU A 142 -6.60 2.13 3.42
N GLU A 143 -5.86 1.59 4.40
CA GLU A 143 -5.73 0.12 4.59
C GLU A 143 -7.12 -0.52 4.77
N TYR A 144 -7.98 0.17 5.50
CA TYR A 144 -9.36 -0.25 5.74
C TYR A 144 -10.23 -0.19 4.47
N ASP A 145 -10.17 0.90 3.71
CA ASP A 145 -10.96 1.07 2.50
C ASP A 145 -10.62 0.01 1.44
N LEU A 146 -9.35 -0.42 1.37
CA LEU A 146 -8.91 -1.53 0.52
C LEU A 146 -9.37 -2.89 1.03
N LEU A 147 -9.43 -3.11 2.35
CA LEU A 147 -9.83 -4.38 2.93
C LEU A 147 -11.35 -4.60 2.89
N LYS A 148 -12.13 -3.54 3.10
CA LYS A 148 -13.59 -3.57 3.25
C LYS A 148 -14.35 -4.39 2.19
N PRO A 149 -14.04 -4.32 0.88
CA PRO A 149 -14.75 -5.09 -0.15
C PRO A 149 -14.61 -6.61 0.00
N HIS A 150 -13.64 -7.08 0.77
CA HIS A 150 -13.30 -8.49 0.88
C HIS A 150 -13.73 -9.15 2.20
N LEU A 151 -14.34 -8.41 3.13
CA LEU A 151 -14.71 -8.91 4.46
C LEU A 151 -16.15 -9.45 4.51
N ASN A 152 -16.33 -10.62 5.13
CA ASN A 152 -17.65 -11.19 5.38
C ASN A 152 -18.35 -10.48 6.56
N GLU A 153 -19.66 -10.25 6.42
CA GLU A 153 -20.53 -9.55 7.39
C GLU A 153 -19.99 -8.23 7.95
N LEU A 154 -19.02 -7.63 7.24
CA LEU A 154 -18.40 -6.37 7.59
C LEU A 154 -17.71 -6.36 8.97
N ARG A 155 -17.11 -7.49 9.42
CA ARG A 155 -16.42 -7.59 10.72
C ARG A 155 -15.18 -8.47 10.67
N SER A 156 -14.13 -8.06 11.38
CA SER A 156 -12.91 -8.85 11.57
C SER A 156 -12.36 -8.69 12.98
N TRP A 157 -11.77 -9.75 13.52
CA TRP A 157 -10.90 -9.60 14.69
C TRP A 157 -9.69 -8.73 14.33
N ILE A 158 -9.23 -7.94 15.31
CA ILE A 158 -7.96 -7.22 15.21
C ILE A 158 -7.05 -7.58 16.38
N ASN A 159 -5.74 -7.42 16.19
CA ASN A 159 -4.68 -7.86 17.09
C ASN A 159 -4.52 -6.94 18.31
N CYS A 160 -5.62 -6.74 19.02
CA CYS A 160 -5.72 -5.91 20.22
C CYS A 160 -6.32 -6.70 21.37
N LYS A 161 -5.64 -6.69 22.51
CA LYS A 161 -6.08 -7.33 23.75
C LYS A 161 -5.88 -6.41 24.94
N TYR A 162 -6.86 -6.40 25.84
CA TYR A 162 -6.80 -5.67 27.09
C TYR A 162 -6.06 -6.50 28.15
N VAL A 163 -4.92 -5.98 28.60
CA VAL A 163 -4.10 -6.51 29.70
C VAL A 163 -3.70 -5.32 30.57
N ASN A 164 -4.60 -4.91 31.48
CA ASN A 164 -4.57 -3.66 32.26
C ASN A 164 -4.71 -2.37 31.42
N THR A 165 -4.21 -2.40 30.19
CA THR A 165 -4.42 -1.40 29.14
C THR A 165 -4.62 -2.10 27.79
N TRP A 166 -5.16 -1.40 26.81
CA TRP A 166 -5.31 -1.91 25.44
C TRP A 166 -3.95 -2.00 24.76
N LYS A 167 -3.48 -3.23 24.53
CA LYS A 167 -2.27 -3.53 23.79
C LYS A 167 -2.65 -4.02 22.40
N CYS A 168 -2.28 -3.26 21.38
CA CYS A 168 -2.47 -3.60 19.98
C CYS A 168 -1.12 -3.84 19.33
N TYR A 169 -1.04 -4.84 18.46
CA TYR A 169 0.20 -5.30 17.85
C TYR A 169 0.10 -5.25 16.33
N THR A 170 1.15 -4.75 15.68
CA THR A 170 1.24 -4.60 14.21
C THR A 170 1.87 -5.81 13.54
N ASP A 171 2.49 -6.70 14.30
CA ASP A 171 3.17 -7.89 13.81
C ASP A 171 3.20 -9.01 14.86
N ARG A 172 3.81 -10.13 14.47
CA ARG A 172 4.01 -11.30 15.34
C ARG A 172 5.10 -11.06 16.39
N ALA A 173 6.12 -10.27 16.06
CA ALA A 173 7.22 -9.92 16.97
C ALA A 173 6.74 -9.13 18.21
N GLY A 174 5.56 -8.53 18.12
CA GLY A 174 4.92 -7.82 19.23
C GLY A 174 5.21 -6.32 19.22
N THR A 175 5.54 -5.76 18.05
CA THR A 175 5.58 -4.31 17.83
C THR A 175 4.23 -3.72 18.19
N LYS A 176 4.23 -2.70 19.04
CA LYS A 176 3.01 -2.08 19.57
C LYS A 176 2.64 -0.86 18.76
N SER A 177 1.34 -0.63 18.64
CA SER A 177 0.80 0.61 18.10
C SER A 177 -0.03 1.36 19.13
N ASP A 178 0.06 2.68 19.08
CA ASP A 178 -0.76 3.62 19.86
C ASP A 178 -2.03 4.05 19.11
N TYR A 179 -2.20 3.67 17.84
CA TYR A 179 -3.36 4.02 17.03
C TYR A 179 -4.66 3.43 17.60
N ARG A 180 -5.67 4.28 17.84
CA ARG A 180 -6.99 3.85 18.32
C ARG A 180 -8.09 4.62 17.62
N ASN A 181 -8.92 3.90 16.85
CA ASN A 181 -10.12 4.44 16.20
C ASN A 181 -11.40 3.89 16.86
N TRP A 182 -11.55 4.05 18.18
CA TRP A 182 -12.74 3.54 18.88
C TRP A 182 -14.02 4.20 18.38
N ALA A 183 -15.08 3.41 18.21
CA ALA A 183 -16.39 3.97 17.94
C ALA A 183 -16.88 4.83 19.13
N PRO A 184 -17.85 5.73 18.91
CA PRO A 184 -18.40 6.55 19.98
C PRO A 184 -18.85 5.70 21.18
N ASN A 185 -18.49 6.12 22.40
CA ASN A 185 -18.78 5.45 23.68
C ASN A 185 -18.06 4.09 23.89
N LEU A 186 -16.98 3.83 23.16
CA LEU A 186 -16.11 2.66 23.35
C LEU A 186 -14.70 3.11 23.77
N PRO A 187 -13.93 2.22 24.43
CA PRO A 187 -14.26 0.86 24.84
C PRO A 187 -15.23 0.80 26.04
N ARG A 188 -16.09 -0.22 26.08
CA ARG A 188 -16.91 -0.55 27.26
C ARG A 188 -16.03 -0.88 28.46
N THR A 189 -16.41 -0.43 29.65
CA THR A 189 -15.63 -0.59 30.89
C THR A 189 -15.72 -1.96 31.56
N SER A 190 -16.62 -2.85 31.10
CA SER A 190 -16.80 -4.16 31.73
C SER A 190 -15.61 -5.09 31.46
N ASN A 191 -15.15 -5.77 32.52
CA ASN A 191 -14.04 -6.72 32.50
C ASN A 191 -14.20 -7.90 31.55
N LYS A 192 -15.39 -8.15 30.99
CA LYS A 192 -15.61 -9.21 30.01
C LYS A 192 -15.14 -8.85 28.60
N TYR A 193 -15.09 -7.56 28.25
CA TYR A 193 -14.78 -7.09 26.89
C TYR A 193 -13.28 -6.81 26.73
N LYS A 194 -12.49 -7.87 26.55
CA LYS A 194 -11.02 -7.80 26.54
C LYS A 194 -10.37 -7.90 25.15
N CYS A 195 -11.13 -8.08 24.09
CA CYS A 195 -10.61 -8.18 22.72
C CYS A 195 -11.27 -7.13 21.83
N ALA A 196 -10.63 -6.73 20.74
CA ALA A 196 -11.20 -5.74 19.82
C ALA A 196 -11.50 -6.34 18.45
N MET A 197 -12.56 -5.83 17.84
CA MET A 197 -12.94 -6.09 16.46
C MET A 197 -12.96 -4.79 15.67
N LEU A 198 -12.69 -4.91 14.38
CA LEU A 198 -12.94 -3.89 13.38
C LEU A 198 -14.38 -4.02 12.87
N TRP A 199 -15.08 -2.90 12.80
CA TRP A 199 -16.38 -2.79 12.17
C TRP A 199 -16.26 -2.09 10.84
N THR A 200 -16.79 -2.68 9.77
CA THR A 200 -16.47 -2.25 8.40
C THR A 200 -17.58 -1.45 7.73
N ASP A 201 -18.39 -0.76 8.54
CA ASP A 201 -19.11 0.43 8.10
C ASP A 201 -18.13 1.61 7.98
N ASN A 202 -17.35 1.89 9.03
CA ASN A 202 -16.46 3.06 9.14
C ASN A 202 -15.04 2.76 9.66
N GLY A 203 -14.64 1.50 9.77
CA GLY A 203 -13.32 1.10 10.25
C GLY A 203 -13.13 1.33 11.75
N SER A 204 -14.22 1.50 12.50
CA SER A 204 -14.16 1.74 13.95
C SER A 204 -13.83 0.48 14.73
N MET A 205 -13.13 0.66 15.85
CA MET A 205 -12.79 -0.38 16.80
C MET A 205 -13.91 -0.55 17.82
N HIS A 206 -14.25 -1.80 18.12
CA HIS A 206 -15.23 -2.14 19.16
C HIS A 206 -14.69 -3.25 20.06
N ASN A 207 -14.81 -3.07 21.38
CA ASN A 207 -14.39 -4.10 22.31
C ASN A 207 -15.49 -5.15 22.54
N ARG A 208 -15.08 -6.41 22.51
CA ARG A 208 -15.92 -7.59 22.57
C ARG A 208 -15.36 -8.63 23.54
N VAL A 209 -16.24 -9.56 23.93
CA VAL A 209 -15.82 -10.74 24.68
C VAL A 209 -14.93 -11.54 23.72
N CYS A 210 -13.79 -12.04 24.20
CA CYS A 210 -12.82 -12.72 23.35
C CYS A 210 -13.31 -14.06 22.80
N THR A 211 -14.34 -14.63 23.43
CA THR A 211 -15.02 -15.84 22.99
C THR A 211 -16.09 -15.49 21.97
N HIS A 212 -16.44 -16.45 21.13
CA HIS A 212 -17.64 -16.35 20.31
C HIS A 212 -18.87 -16.18 21.22
N GLN A 213 -19.69 -15.16 20.95
CA GLN A 213 -21.03 -15.00 21.51
C GLN A 213 -21.96 -14.55 20.38
N ASP A 214 -22.58 -15.56 19.77
CA ASP A 214 -23.81 -15.63 18.99
C ASP A 214 -24.23 -14.42 18.14
N ALA A 215 -24.24 -14.69 16.82
CA ALA A 215 -25.03 -14.10 15.72
C ALA A 215 -24.22 -13.50 14.56
N TYR A 216 -22.89 -13.38 14.69
CA TYR A 216 -22.08 -12.72 13.67
C TYR A 216 -20.80 -13.49 13.48
N GLN A 217 -20.50 -13.83 12.23
CA GLN A 217 -19.38 -14.68 11.86
C GLN A 217 -18.16 -13.82 11.50
N PRO A 218 -17.31 -13.39 12.46
CA PRO A 218 -16.22 -12.48 12.15
C PRO A 218 -15.23 -13.14 11.19
N SER A 219 -14.79 -12.38 10.20
CA SER A 219 -13.70 -12.81 9.33
C SER A 219 -12.41 -12.95 10.14
N THR A 220 -11.63 -13.99 9.86
CA THR A 220 -10.23 -14.06 10.28
C THR A 220 -9.40 -13.50 9.14
N VAL A 221 -8.69 -12.40 9.43
CA VAL A 221 -7.78 -11.76 8.47
C VAL A 221 -6.38 -11.78 9.06
N CYS A 222 -5.45 -12.39 8.35
CA CYS A 222 -4.04 -12.33 8.68
C CYS A 222 -3.38 -11.20 7.88
N GLN A 223 -2.30 -10.66 8.40
CA GLN A 223 -1.52 -9.63 7.73
C GLN A 223 -0.03 -9.92 7.77
N VAL A 224 0.68 -9.34 6.81
CA VAL A 224 2.12 -9.07 6.86
C VAL A 224 2.37 -7.61 6.50
N ASN A 225 3.39 -7.01 7.09
CA ASN A 225 3.78 -5.64 6.79
C ASN A 225 4.69 -5.63 5.55
N LEU A 226 4.58 -4.58 4.74
CA LEU A 226 5.47 -4.31 3.60
C LEU A 226 6.72 -3.55 4.03
#